data_AF-A0A7L4QKC3-F1
#
_entry.id   AF-A0A7L4QKC3-F1
#
_cell.length_a   1.000
_cell.length_b   1.000
_cell.length_c   1.000
_cell.angle_alpha   90.00
_cell.angle_beta   90.00
_cell.angle_gamma   90.00
#
_symmetry.space_group_name_H-M   'P 1'
#
loop_
_entity.id
_entity.type
_entity.pdbx_description
1 polymer ?
#
loop_
_entity_poly.entity_id
_entity_poly.type
_entity_poly.pdbx_seq_one_letter_code
_entity_poly.pdbx_strand_id
1 'polypeptide(L)' 'IDEVGRMEVESPSFVKAVKEALEVEKPIILTLHKKSRNPLLQDIRRRDDVRILEVTPINRNLLPYKIMKLMKGELL' A
#
# COMPACT_ATOMS: atom_id res chain seq x y z
N ILE A 1 1.00 6.80 -2.43
CA ILE A 1 1.62 6.29 -3.68
C ILE A 1 0.54 5.55 -4.44
N ASP A 2 0.24 6.01 -5.65
CA ASP A 2 -0.79 5.43 -6.52
C ASP A 2 -0.13 5.21 -7.88
N GLU A 3 0.26 4.02 -8.33
CA GLU A 3 0.13 2.63 -7.89
C GLU A 3 1.54 2.03 -7.72
N VAL A 4 1.68 0.91 -7.01
CA VAL A 4 2.86 0.04 -7.12
C VAL A 4 2.44 -1.21 -7.87
N GLY A 5 2.62 -1.16 -9.19
CA GLY A 5 2.16 -2.15 -10.15
C GLY A 5 3.29 -2.82 -10.93
N ARG A 6 2.97 -3.45 -12.07
CA ARG A 6 3.96 -4.14 -12.91
C ARG A 6 4.86 -3.17 -13.67
N MET A 7 4.36 -2.01 -14.08
CA MET A 7 5.12 -1.09 -14.93
C MET A 7 6.09 -0.24 -14.12
N GLU A 8 5.67 0.18 -12.93
CA GLU A 8 6.43 1.08 -12.07
C GLU A 8 7.64 0.36 -11.46
N VAL A 9 7.53 -0.93 -11.20
CA VAL A 9 8.62 -1.77 -10.64
C VAL A 9 9.74 -2.07 -11.63
N GLU A 10 9.56 -1.80 -12.92
CA GLU A 10 10.64 -1.89 -13.92
C GLU A 10 11.59 -0.69 -13.81
N SER A 11 11.21 0.37 -13.09
CA SER A 11 12.08 1.53 -12.82
C SER A 11 12.87 1.30 -11.51
N PRO A 12 14.20 1.14 -11.57
CA PRO A 12 15.01 0.93 -10.36
C PRO A 12 14.95 2.12 -9.40
N SER A 13 14.83 3.35 -9.92
CA SER A 13 14.71 4.55 -9.10
C SER A 13 13.37 4.61 -8.36
N PHE A 14 12.29 4.17 -9.01
CA PHE A 14 10.98 4.04 -8.37
C PHE A 14 11.01 2.99 -7.26
N VAL A 15 11.56 1.80 -7.53
CA VAL A 15 11.69 0.73 -6.53
C VAL A 15 12.49 1.20 -5.33
N LYS A 16 13.60 1.91 -5.55
CA LYS A 16 14.42 2.49 -4.48
C LYS A 16 13.63 3.50 -3.65
N ALA A 17 12.93 4.44 -4.30
CA ALA A 17 12.13 5.45 -3.61
C ALA A 17 10.98 4.85 -2.78
N VAL A 18 10.30 3.81 -3.29
CA VAL A 18 9.25 3.10 -2.53
C VAL A 18 9.83 2.41 -1.32
N LYS A 19 10.97 1.72 -1.46
CA LYS A 19 11.65 1.08 -0.33
C LYS A 19 12.06 2.11 0.72
N GLU A 20 12.69 3.20 0.31
CA GLU A 20 13.08 4.28 1.22
C GLU A 20 11.87 4.89 1.93
N ALA A 21 10.77 5.13 1.22
CA ALA A 21 9.55 5.65 1.83
C ALA A 21 9.00 4.71 2.92
N LEU A 22 9.00 3.40 2.68
CA LEU A 22 8.52 2.40 3.64
C LEU A 22 9.38 2.29 4.91
N GLU A 23 10.62 2.79 4.89
CA GLU A 23 11.48 2.84 6.07
C GLU A 23 11.32 4.13 6.88
N VAL A 24 10.56 5.11 6.38
CA VAL A 24 10.30 6.35 7.12
C VAL A 24 9.17 6.11 8.12
N GLU A 25 9.33 6.58 9.37
CA GLU A 25 8.28 6.60 10.41
C GLU A 25 7.19 7.65 10.12
N LYS A 26 6.62 7.61 8.92
CA LYS A 26 5.50 8.46 8.50
C LYS A 26 4.37 7.58 7.99
N PRO A 27 3.10 7.96 8.24
CA PRO A 27 1.97 7.25 7.66
C PRO A 27 2.03 7.24 6.13
N ILE A 28 1.83 6.06 5.53
CA ILE A 28 1.83 5.86 4.08
C ILE A 28 0.52 5.20 3.64
N ILE A 29 -0.04 5.72 2.56
CA ILE A 29 -1.13 5.08 1.81
C ILE A 29 -0.56 4.65 0.46
N LEU A 30 -0.80 3.39 0.10
CA LEU A 30 -0.26 2.78 -1.11
C LEU A 30 -1.30 1.88 -1.77
N THR A 31 -1.44 1.98 -3.10
CA THR A 31 -2.29 1.05 -3.88
C THR A 31 -1.41 -0.03 -4.50
N LEU A 32 -1.83 -1.30 -4.34
CA LEU A 32 -1.08 -2.47 -4.77
C LEU A 32 -1.86 -3.24 -5.83
N HIS A 33 -1.20 -3.65 -6.91
CA HIS A 33 -1.82 -4.53 -7.89
C HIS A 33 -2.16 -5.91 -7.26
N LYS A 34 -3.45 -6.26 -7.22
CA LYS A 34 -3.97 -7.42 -6.45
C LYS A 34 -3.29 -8.75 -6.80
N LYS A 35 -3.02 -9.00 -8.08
CA LYS A 35 -2.52 -10.30 -8.58
C LYS A 35 -1.04 -10.30 -8.96
N SER A 36 -0.31 -9.20 -8.71
CA SER A 36 1.09 -9.14 -9.09
C SER A 36 1.93 -10.08 -8.22
N ARG A 37 2.85 -10.79 -8.88
CA ARG A 37 3.84 -11.68 -8.25
C ARG A 37 5.23 -11.04 -8.16
N ASN A 38 5.35 -9.75 -8.46
CA ASN A 38 6.62 -9.05 -8.36
C ASN A 38 7.15 -9.12 -6.90
N PRO A 39 8.45 -9.41 -6.69
CA PRO A 39 9.04 -9.56 -5.36
C PRO A 39 8.77 -8.39 -4.43
N LEU A 40 8.87 -7.14 -4.91
CA LEU A 40 8.64 -5.95 -4.08
C LEU A 40 7.23 -5.94 -3.47
N LEU A 41 6.22 -6.31 -4.25
CA LEU A 41 4.84 -6.32 -3.77
C LEU A 41 4.60 -7.48 -2.78
N GLN A 42 5.31 -8.60 -2.94
CA GLN A 42 5.27 -9.70 -1.99
C GLN A 42 5.95 -9.31 -0.68
N ASP A 43 7.07 -8.59 -0.73
CA ASP A 43 7.76 -8.06 0.43
C ASP A 43 6.87 -7.08 1.19
N ILE A 44 6.25 -6.11 0.50
CA ILE A 44 5.31 -5.15 1.12
C ILE A 44 4.16 -5.88 1.82
N ARG A 45 3.58 -6.92 1.19
CA ARG A 45 2.45 -7.67 1.77
C ARG A 45 2.80 -8.48 3.01
N ARG A 46 4.08 -8.79 3.21
CA ARG A 46 4.58 -9.61 4.34
C ARG A 46 5.05 -8.77 5.52
N ARG A 47 5.07 -7.44 5.40
CA ARG A 47 5.47 -6.60 6.53
C ARG A 47 4.41 -6.66 7.63
N ASP A 48 4.86 -6.67 8.88
CA ASP A 48 3.96 -6.71 10.04
C ASP A 48 3.38 -5.32 10.40
N ASP A 49 3.98 -4.26 9.86
CA ASP A 49 3.62 -2.86 10.11
C ASP A 49 2.62 -2.28 9.10
N VAL A 50 2.13 -3.08 8.15
CA VAL A 50 1.16 -2.66 7.14
C VAL A 50 -0.24 -3.24 7.38
N ARG A 51 -1.27 -2.45 7.04
CA ARG A 51 -2.65 -2.94 6.99
C ARG A 51 -3.10 -3.05 5.54
N ILE A 52 -3.42 -4.27 5.10
CA ILE A 52 -3.94 -4.52 3.75
C ILE A 52 -5.47 -4.42 3.77
N LEU A 53 -6.02 -3.52 2.95
CA LEU A 53 -7.46 -3.39 2.74
C LEU A 53 -7.79 -3.78 1.30
N GLU A 54 -8.43 -4.93 1.12
CA GLU A 54 -8.91 -5.33 -0.21
C GLU A 54 -10.13 -4.50 -0.61
N VAL A 55 -10.04 -3.81 -1.74
CA VAL A 55 -11.16 -3.11 -2.35
C VAL A 55 -12.06 -4.10 -3.08
N THR A 56 -13.34 -4.09 -2.75
CA THR A 56 -14.40 -4.87 -3.40
C THR A 56 -15.54 -3.95 -3.83
N PRO A 57 -16.43 -4.38 -4.76
CA PRO A 57 -17.60 -3.60 -5.12
C PRO A 57 -18.49 -3.23 -3.92
N ILE A 58 -18.52 -4.08 -2.90
CA ILE A 58 -19.35 -3.92 -1.70
C ILE A 58 -18.77 -2.84 -0.76
N ASN A 59 -17.44 -2.80 -0.59
CA ASN A 59 -16.81 -1.93 0.41
C ASN A 59 -16.21 -0.62 -0.16
N ARG A 60 -16.14 -0.46 -1.50
CA ARG A 60 -15.45 0.67 -2.14
C ARG A 60 -15.88 2.06 -1.64
N ASN A 61 -17.16 2.23 -1.32
CA ASN A 61 -17.70 3.51 -0.83
C ASN A 61 -17.43 3.74 0.67
N LEU A 62 -17.16 2.67 1.42
CA LEU A 62 -16.92 2.70 2.87
C LEU A 62 -15.43 2.83 3.22
N LEU A 63 -14.55 2.30 2.36
CA LEU A 63 -13.11 2.30 2.60
C LEU A 63 -12.50 3.70 2.80
N PRO A 64 -12.90 4.77 2.07
CA PRO A 64 -12.35 6.10 2.31
C PRO A 64 -12.54 6.56 3.77
N TYR A 65 -13.73 6.35 4.34
CA TYR A 65 -14.02 6.69 5.74
C TYR A 65 -13.18 5.83 6.70
N LYS A 66 -13.08 4.53 6.44
CA LYS A 66 -12.26 3.61 7.25
C LYS A 66 -10.78 4.00 7.25
N ILE A 67 -10.24 4.32 6.07
CA ILE A 67 -8.84 4.74 5.89
C ILE A 67 -8.58 6.04 6.63
N MET A 68 -9.48 7.04 6.51
CA MET A 68 -9.33 8.31 7.22
C MET A 68 -9.25 8.12 8.75
N LYS A 69 -10.09 7.25 9.33
CA LYS A 69 -10.04 6.93 10.77
C LYS A 69 -8.72 6.28 11.17
N LEU A 70 -8.27 5.27 10.41
CA LEU A 70 -6.97 4.62 10.63
C LEU A 70 -5.82 5.63 10.57
N MET A 71 -5.88 6.61 9.65
CA MET A 71 -4.85 7.65 9.52
C MET A 71 -4.82 8.65 10.65
N LYS A 72 -5.92 8.80 11.38
CA LYS A 72 -5.98 9.60 12.61
C LYS A 72 -5.56 8.81 13.85
N GLY A 73 -5.18 7.53 13.71
CA GLY A 73 -4.86 6.66 14.83
C GLY A 73 -6.07 6.16 15.61
N GLU A 74 -7.28 6.28 15.05
CA GLU A 74 -8.48 5.73 15.68
C GLU A 74 -8.45 4.20 15.62
N LEU A 75 -8.60 3.54 16.78
CA LEU A 75 -8.81 2.10 16.86
C LEU A 75 -10.21 1.76 16.30
N LEU A 76 -10.25 0.78 15.40
CA LEU A 76 -11.48 0.21 14.82
C LEU A 76 -11.80 -1.12 15.48
#